data_AF-A0A1F9L4G3-F1
#
_entry.id   AF-A0A1F9L4G3-F1
#
_cell.length_a   1.000
_cell.length_b   1.000
_cell.length_c   1.000
_cell.angle_alpha   90.00
_cell.angle_beta   90.00
_cell.angle_gamma   90.00
#
_symmetry.space_group_name_H-M   'P 1'
#
loop_
_entity.id
_entity.type
_entity.pdbx_description
1 polymer ?
#
loop_
_entity_poly.entity_id
_entity_poly.type
_entity_poly.pdbx_seq_one_letter_code
_entity_poly.pdbx_strand_id
1 'polypeptide(L)'
;MSAQHNTPNTLENIASELMALAEDLTQGKLRVGNRLVAIGNPEFIKTKQKITDDTAYFTLSFQAPLLDLDRGATLTMLDHEKPARRTGGEGKYDKELRLKGRPPEGKKTKKEIARLWKDVCKKLEQGQPPAPAEEKALVSAFEGYTVFSEPSWQDDWLACLTILQEALAWARKGDMPKALEYAAEVNRRTQTCHQKHK
;
A
#
# COMPACT_ATOMS: atom_id res chain seq x y z
N MET A 1 -26.80 12.70 -33.77
CA MET A 1 -26.65 13.07 -32.36
C MET A 1 -27.47 12.08 -31.55
N SER A 2 -26.84 11.11 -30.89
CA SER A 2 -27.54 10.06 -30.15
C SER A 2 -27.58 10.43 -28.67
N ALA A 3 -28.79 10.66 -28.16
CA ALA A 3 -29.05 10.90 -26.76
C ALA A 3 -28.70 9.65 -25.94
N GLN A 4 -27.74 9.75 -25.02
CA GLN A 4 -27.54 8.74 -23.99
C GLN A 4 -28.70 8.85 -23.01
N HIS A 5 -29.64 7.91 -23.10
CA HIS A 5 -30.65 7.70 -22.07
C HIS A 5 -29.94 7.24 -20.80
N ASN A 6 -29.88 8.12 -19.79
CA ASN A 6 -29.60 7.71 -18.41
C ASN A 6 -30.77 6.86 -17.93
N THR A 7 -30.60 5.54 -17.96
CA THR A 7 -31.50 4.61 -17.30
C THR A 7 -31.55 4.94 -15.80
N PRO A 8 -32.74 4.96 -15.18
CA PRO A 8 -32.85 5.19 -13.74
C PRO A 8 -32.09 4.10 -12.97
N ASN A 9 -31.35 4.53 -11.95
CA ASN A 9 -30.54 3.68 -11.09
C ASN A 9 -31.49 2.92 -10.13
N THR A 10 -32.13 1.86 -10.63
CA THR A 10 -33.03 1.01 -9.82
C THR A 10 -32.21 0.03 -8.98
N LEU A 11 -32.80 -0.43 -7.88
CA LEU A 11 -32.19 -1.46 -7.03
C LEU A 11 -31.88 -2.75 -7.82
N GLU A 12 -32.76 -3.10 -8.76
CA GLU A 12 -32.59 -4.26 -9.63
C GLU A 12 -31.35 -4.13 -10.53
N ASN A 13 -31.13 -2.96 -11.14
CA ASN A 13 -29.93 -2.72 -11.95
C ASN A 13 -28.65 -2.84 -11.12
N ILE A 14 -28.65 -2.25 -9.92
CA ILE A 14 -27.50 -2.34 -9.00
C ILE A 14 -27.25 -3.80 -8.58
N ALA A 15 -28.31 -4.56 -8.30
CA ALA A 15 -28.18 -5.98 -7.94
C ALA A 15 -27.59 -6.80 -9.10
N SER A 16 -28.06 -6.57 -10.33
CA SER A 16 -27.50 -7.21 -11.52
C SER A 16 -26.03 -6.85 -11.74
N GLU A 17 -25.64 -5.58 -11.56
CA GLU A 17 -24.25 -5.14 -11.66
C GLU A 17 -23.35 -5.80 -10.60
N LEU A 18 -23.83 -5.92 -9.35
CA LEU A 18 -23.10 -6.58 -8.28
C LEU A 18 -22.93 -8.09 -8.54
N MET A 19 -23.95 -8.76 -9.10
CA MET A 19 -23.85 -10.16 -9.51
C MET A 19 -22.84 -10.35 -10.64
N ALA A 20 -22.86 -9.49 -11.66
CA ALA A 20 -21.88 -9.53 -12.74
C ALA A 20 -20.44 -9.29 -12.24
N LEU A 21 -20.26 -8.35 -11.30
CA LEU A 21 -18.98 -8.13 -10.63
C LEU A 21 -18.51 -9.37 -9.86
N ALA A 22 -19.41 -10.02 -9.11
CA ALA A 22 -19.09 -11.25 -8.40
C ALA A 22 -18.66 -12.37 -9.37
N GLU A 23 -19.36 -12.51 -10.49
CA GLU A 23 -19.01 -13.49 -11.53
C GLU A 23 -17.62 -13.20 -12.13
N ASP A 24 -17.33 -11.96 -12.53
CA ASP A 24 -16.01 -11.58 -13.04
C ASP A 24 -14.89 -11.91 -12.02
N LEU A 25 -15.11 -11.57 -10.73
CA LEU A 25 -14.15 -11.83 -9.67
C LEU A 25 -13.89 -13.33 -9.45
N THR A 26 -14.93 -14.18 -9.52
CA THR A 26 -14.76 -15.64 -9.42
C THR A 26 -13.96 -16.22 -10.58
N GLN A 27 -13.96 -15.55 -11.74
CA GLN A 27 -13.16 -15.92 -12.90
C GLN A 27 -11.75 -15.31 -12.89
N GLY A 28 -11.36 -14.58 -11.83
CA GLY A 28 -10.09 -13.88 -11.77
C GLY A 28 -10.00 -12.74 -12.78
N LYS A 29 -11.12 -12.08 -13.07
CA LYS A 29 -11.21 -10.95 -13.99
C LYS A 29 -11.93 -9.77 -13.35
N LEU A 30 -11.80 -8.60 -13.97
CA LEU A 30 -12.56 -7.40 -13.59
C LEU A 30 -12.93 -6.63 -14.85
N ARG A 31 -14.19 -6.24 -14.99
CA ARG A 31 -14.63 -5.35 -16.06
C ARG A 31 -14.47 -3.89 -15.63
N VAL A 32 -13.68 -3.12 -16.37
CA VAL A 32 -13.46 -1.68 -16.17
C VAL A 32 -13.82 -0.95 -17.46
N GLY A 33 -14.97 -0.27 -17.46
CA GLY A 33 -15.56 0.29 -18.69
C GLY A 33 -15.86 -0.82 -19.69
N ASN A 34 -15.33 -0.70 -20.92
CA ASN A 34 -15.54 -1.68 -21.99
C ASN A 34 -14.45 -2.77 -22.04
N ARG A 35 -13.56 -2.85 -21.03
CA ARG A 35 -12.44 -3.81 -21.02
C ARG A 35 -12.63 -4.83 -19.92
N LEU A 36 -12.39 -6.10 -20.23
CA LEU A 36 -12.25 -7.16 -19.25
C LEU A 36 -10.76 -7.40 -19.01
N VAL A 37 -10.29 -7.16 -17.80
CA VAL A 37 -8.86 -7.31 -17.43
C VAL A 37 -8.69 -8.52 -16.51
N ALA A 38 -7.61 -9.27 -16.69
CA ALA A 38 -7.25 -10.31 -15.74
C ALA A 38 -6.71 -9.65 -14.47
N ILE A 39 -7.14 -10.15 -13.31
CA ILE A 39 -6.63 -9.73 -12.01
C ILE A 39 -5.71 -10.83 -11.48
N GLY A 40 -4.59 -10.42 -10.90
CA GLY A 40 -3.72 -11.31 -10.14
C GLY A 40 -4.32 -11.61 -8.77
N ASN A 41 -3.50 -12.19 -7.89
CA ASN A 41 -3.95 -12.49 -6.53
C ASN A 41 -4.42 -11.22 -5.81
N PRO A 42 -5.67 -11.17 -5.30
CA PRO A 42 -6.17 -10.00 -4.59
C PRO A 42 -5.28 -9.66 -3.40
N GLU A 43 -4.76 -8.43 -3.38
CA GLU A 43 -4.02 -7.88 -2.25
C GLU A 43 -4.98 -7.57 -1.09
N PHE A 44 -6.22 -7.24 -1.42
CA PHE A 44 -7.23 -6.86 -0.44
C PHE A 44 -8.66 -7.03 -0.95
N ILE A 45 -9.50 -7.65 -0.11
CA ILE A 45 -10.95 -7.66 -0.28
C ILE A 45 -11.57 -7.33 1.08
N LYS A 46 -12.40 -6.30 1.14
CA LYS A 46 -13.11 -5.92 2.36
C LYS A 46 -14.53 -5.50 2.05
N THR A 47 -15.46 -6.04 2.83
CA THR A 47 -16.83 -5.55 2.93
C THR A 47 -17.00 -4.83 4.27
N LYS A 48 -17.68 -3.69 4.25
CA LYS A 48 -18.10 -2.98 5.46
C LYS A 48 -19.58 -2.66 5.35
N GLN A 49 -20.32 -3.07 6.36
CA GLN A 49 -21.71 -2.68 6.56
C GLN A 49 -21.80 -1.82 7.81
N LYS A 50 -22.58 -0.75 7.74
CA LYS A 50 -22.95 0.03 8.93
C LYS A 50 -24.36 0.56 8.74
N ILE A 51 -25.11 0.65 9.84
CA ILE A 51 -26.36 1.39 9.90
C ILE A 51 -26.09 2.66 10.70
N THR A 52 -26.58 3.80 10.26
CA THR A 52 -26.53 5.05 11.00
C THR A 52 -27.90 5.70 10.86
N ASP A 53 -28.55 5.92 12.00
CA ASP A 53 -29.95 6.34 12.09
C ASP A 53 -30.89 5.38 11.33
N ASP A 54 -31.57 5.88 10.29
CA ASP A 54 -32.48 5.13 9.43
C ASP A 54 -31.82 4.63 8.12
N THR A 55 -30.51 4.84 7.98
CA THR A 55 -29.79 4.61 6.72
C THR A 55 -28.79 3.47 6.83
N ALA A 56 -28.88 2.50 5.92
CA ALA A 56 -27.90 1.44 5.76
C ALA A 56 -26.82 1.82 4.73
N TYR A 57 -25.55 1.61 5.09
CA TYR A 57 -24.40 1.82 4.23
C TYR A 57 -23.69 0.49 3.99
N PHE A 58 -23.39 0.22 2.73
CA PHE A 58 -22.54 -0.88 2.31
C PHE A 58 -21.34 -0.33 1.54
N THR A 59 -20.15 -0.88 1.81
CA THR A 59 -18.93 -0.58 1.06
C THR A 59 -18.23 -1.87 0.74
N LEU A 60 -18.00 -2.12 -0.55
CA LEU A 60 -17.08 -3.13 -1.04
C LEU A 60 -15.79 -2.41 -1.46
N SER A 61 -14.66 -2.87 -0.95
CA SER A 61 -13.34 -2.37 -1.32
C SER A 61 -12.50 -3.56 -1.80
N PHE A 62 -11.92 -3.42 -2.98
CA PHE A 62 -11.18 -4.47 -3.65
C PHE A 62 -9.91 -3.87 -4.27
N GLN A 63 -8.78 -4.54 -4.09
CA GLN A 63 -7.52 -4.19 -4.73
C GLN A 63 -6.80 -5.47 -5.19
N ALA A 64 -6.43 -5.49 -6.46
CA ALA A 64 -5.62 -6.54 -7.05
C ALA A 64 -4.71 -5.95 -8.14
N PRO A 65 -3.51 -6.53 -8.34
CA PRO A 65 -2.68 -6.17 -9.49
C PRO A 65 -3.38 -6.60 -10.77
N LEU A 66 -3.30 -5.76 -11.82
CA LEU A 66 -3.78 -6.14 -13.15
C LEU A 66 -2.69 -6.96 -13.84
N LEU A 67 -3.09 -8.09 -14.44
CA LEU A 67 -2.20 -8.89 -15.27
C LEU A 67 -2.35 -8.44 -16.72
N ASP A 68 -1.26 -7.91 -17.27
CA ASP A 68 -1.20 -7.47 -18.66
C ASP A 68 -1.06 -8.72 -19.55
N LEU A 69 -2.19 -9.21 -20.08
CA LEU A 69 -2.21 -10.40 -20.94
C LEU A 69 -1.47 -10.17 -22.27
N ASP A 70 -1.10 -8.93 -22.61
CA ASP A 70 -0.38 -8.55 -23.83
C ASP A 70 1.15 -8.44 -23.65
N ARG A 71 1.69 -8.58 -22.43
CA ARG A 71 3.16 -8.60 -22.19
C ARG A 71 3.70 -10.02 -22.09
N GLY A 72 3.62 -10.73 -23.21
CA GLY A 72 4.44 -11.91 -23.46
C GLY A 72 5.90 -11.54 -23.71
N ALA A 73 6.79 -12.17 -22.95
CA ALA A 73 8.19 -12.46 -23.27
C ALA A 73 9.13 -11.30 -23.67
N THR A 74 9.94 -10.80 -22.73
CA THR A 74 11.40 -10.79 -22.94
C THR A 74 12.17 -10.70 -21.61
N LEU A 75 12.84 -11.81 -21.29
CA LEU A 75 13.98 -11.89 -20.38
C LEU A 75 15.22 -11.56 -21.22
N THR A 76 16.01 -10.53 -20.85
CA THR A 76 17.49 -10.55 -20.99
C THR A 76 18.14 -9.50 -20.10
N MET A 77 18.88 -10.05 -19.14
CA MET A 77 20.16 -9.65 -18.53
C MET A 77 20.97 -8.48 -19.13
N LEU A 78 21.64 -7.80 -18.18
CA LEU A 78 22.98 -7.19 -18.20
C LEU A 78 23.22 -5.77 -18.76
N ASP A 79 23.62 -4.94 -17.81
CA ASP A 79 24.77 -4.00 -17.77
C ASP A 79 24.81 -2.67 -18.54
N HIS A 80 25.27 -1.68 -17.75
CA HIS A 80 26.01 -0.46 -18.11
C HIS A 80 25.27 0.66 -18.87
N GLU A 81 24.95 1.75 -18.16
CA GLU A 81 25.65 3.05 -18.29
C GLU A 81 24.86 4.17 -17.59
N LYS A 82 25.56 5.00 -16.81
CA LYS A 82 25.09 6.33 -16.41
C LYS A 82 25.00 7.22 -17.65
N PRO A 83 24.00 8.12 -17.70
CA PRO A 83 24.28 9.44 -18.23
C PRO A 83 23.84 10.58 -17.32
N ALA A 84 24.39 11.73 -17.67
CA ALA A 84 24.52 12.94 -16.89
C ALA A 84 23.23 13.77 -16.74
N ARG A 85 23.29 14.69 -15.78
CA ARG A 85 22.41 15.86 -15.59
C ARG A 85 22.06 16.55 -16.93
N ARG A 86 20.79 16.92 -17.10
CA ARG A 86 20.34 18.32 -17.34
C ARG A 86 18.81 18.48 -17.38
N THR A 87 18.35 19.43 -16.57
CA THR A 87 17.30 20.45 -16.80
C THR A 87 15.87 20.07 -17.23
N GLY A 88 14.93 20.52 -16.39
CA GLY A 88 13.81 21.36 -16.84
C GLY A 88 12.58 20.63 -17.36
N GLY A 89 11.61 20.39 -16.48
CA GLY A 89 10.30 19.84 -16.84
C GLY A 89 9.36 19.81 -15.64
N GLU A 90 9.15 20.95 -14.99
CA GLU A 90 8.07 21.12 -14.02
C GLU A 90 6.70 20.88 -14.68
N GLY A 91 5.81 20.16 -14.01
CA GLY A 91 4.38 20.48 -14.06
C GLY A 91 3.37 19.41 -14.49
N LYS A 92 3.73 18.17 -14.86
CA LYS A 92 2.72 17.15 -15.21
C LYS A 92 2.85 15.77 -14.58
N TYR A 93 4.07 15.30 -14.28
CA TYR A 93 4.27 13.98 -13.66
C TYR A 93 3.89 13.92 -12.17
N ASP A 94 3.78 15.07 -11.50
CA ASP A 94 3.47 15.15 -10.07
C ASP A 94 1.97 14.95 -9.75
N LYS A 95 1.10 15.04 -10.77
CA LYS A 95 -0.36 14.88 -10.58
C LYS A 95 -0.81 13.42 -10.69
N GLU A 96 -0.12 12.61 -11.48
CA GLU A 96 -0.44 11.18 -11.66
C GLU A 96 0.03 10.30 -10.50
N LEU A 97 1.13 10.66 -9.82
CA LEU A 97 1.58 9.93 -8.63
C LEU A 97 0.73 10.25 -7.39
N ARG A 98 0.08 11.42 -7.34
CA ARG A 98 -0.90 11.79 -6.29
C ARG A 98 -2.21 10.96 -6.33
N LEU A 99 -2.42 10.11 -7.33
CA LEU A 99 -3.65 9.32 -7.47
C LEU A 99 -3.66 8.00 -6.66
N LYS A 100 -2.55 7.60 -6.03
CA LYS A 100 -2.47 6.26 -5.38
C LYS A 100 -2.76 6.24 -3.87
N GLY A 101 -2.99 7.38 -3.24
CA GLY A 101 -3.49 7.40 -1.86
C GLY A 101 -4.03 8.76 -1.47
N ARG A 102 -5.17 8.81 -0.79
CA ARG A 102 -5.74 10.11 -0.40
C ARG A 102 -4.90 10.72 0.74
N PRO A 103 -4.64 12.04 0.75
CA PRO A 103 -3.86 12.69 1.83
C PRO A 103 -4.30 12.36 3.27
N PRO A 104 -5.62 12.18 3.57
CA PRO A 104 -6.06 11.74 4.91
C PRO A 104 -5.63 10.31 5.26
N GLU A 105 -5.42 9.44 4.28
CA GLU A 105 -5.05 8.04 4.48
C GLU A 105 -3.57 7.92 4.83
N GLY A 106 -2.68 8.65 4.13
CA GLY A 106 -1.25 8.69 4.48
C GLY A 106 -1.03 9.16 5.92
N LYS A 107 -1.74 10.21 6.35
CA LYS A 107 -1.68 10.67 7.75
C LYS A 107 -2.19 9.63 8.75
N LYS A 108 -3.23 8.87 8.41
CA LYS A 108 -3.75 7.79 9.26
C LYS A 108 -2.74 6.64 9.35
N THR A 109 -2.20 6.19 8.22
CA THR A 109 -1.21 5.12 8.16
C THR A 109 0.06 5.51 8.92
N LYS A 110 0.56 6.74 8.75
CA LYS A 110 1.73 7.24 9.51
C LYS A 110 1.48 7.22 11.03
N LYS A 111 0.28 7.59 11.48
CA LYS A 111 -0.10 7.51 12.91
C LYS A 111 -0.16 6.07 13.41
N GLU A 112 -0.69 5.16 12.60
CA GLU A 112 -0.77 3.75 12.94
C GLU A 112 0.62 3.12 13.03
N ILE A 113 1.51 3.42 12.08
CA ILE A 113 2.92 3.04 12.12
C ILE A 113 3.58 3.55 13.41
N ALA A 114 3.41 4.83 13.75
CA ALA A 114 3.99 5.39 14.96
C ALA A 114 3.48 4.70 16.24
N ARG A 115 2.19 4.33 16.28
CA ARG A 115 1.59 3.58 17.39
C ARG A 115 2.18 2.18 17.50
N LEU A 116 2.12 1.40 16.43
CA LEU A 116 2.63 0.03 16.38
C LEU A 116 4.13 -0.03 16.69
N TRP A 117 4.90 0.92 16.16
CA TRP A 117 6.34 1.00 16.40
C TRP A 117 6.66 1.27 17.87
N LYS A 118 5.93 2.19 18.50
CA LYS A 118 6.08 2.47 19.94
C LYS A 118 5.81 1.21 20.79
N ASP A 119 4.77 0.46 20.45
CA ASP A 119 4.42 -0.77 21.17
C ASP A 119 5.52 -1.85 20.99
N VAL A 120 6.06 -1.99 19.78
CA VAL A 120 7.19 -2.89 19.49
C VAL A 120 8.46 -2.48 20.23
N CYS A 121 8.87 -1.22 20.17
CA CYS A 121 10.06 -0.74 20.89
C CYS A 121 9.96 -1.02 22.39
N LYS A 122 8.79 -0.77 23.01
CA LYS A 122 8.57 -1.06 24.43
C LYS A 122 8.80 -2.53 24.76
N LYS A 123 8.38 -3.46 23.89
CA LYS A 123 8.61 -4.90 24.10
C LYS A 123 10.07 -5.28 23.97
N LEU A 124 10.76 -4.75 22.95
CA LEU A 124 12.19 -4.97 22.77
C LEU A 124 12.99 -4.47 23.98
N GLU A 125 12.63 -3.30 24.52
CA GLU A 125 13.23 -2.74 25.74
C GLU A 125 12.97 -3.61 26.99
N GLN A 126 11.84 -4.30 27.03
CA GLN A 126 11.50 -5.28 28.07
C GLN A 126 12.16 -6.66 27.85
N GLY A 127 12.99 -6.81 26.80
CA GLY A 127 13.62 -8.07 26.44
C GLY A 127 12.65 -9.10 25.87
N GLN A 128 11.48 -8.66 25.40
CA GLN A 128 10.44 -9.52 24.86
C GLN A 128 10.34 -9.35 23.33
N PRO A 129 10.33 -10.45 22.55
CA PRO A 129 10.03 -10.35 21.13
C PRO A 129 8.57 -9.93 20.93
N PRO A 130 8.27 -9.10 19.92
CA PRO A 130 6.89 -8.84 19.50
C PRO A 130 6.18 -10.14 19.08
N ALA A 131 4.86 -10.18 19.25
CA ALA A 131 4.09 -11.32 18.76
C ALA A 131 4.07 -11.33 17.22
N PRO A 132 3.98 -12.50 16.56
CA PRO A 132 3.97 -12.58 15.09
C PRO A 132 2.88 -11.71 14.42
N ALA A 133 1.73 -11.55 15.08
CA ALA A 133 0.65 -10.69 14.59
C ALA A 133 1.02 -9.19 14.62
N GLU A 134 1.79 -8.75 15.62
CA GLU A 134 2.24 -7.37 15.75
C GLU A 134 3.35 -7.06 14.75
N GLU A 135 4.29 -7.99 14.56
CA GLU A 135 5.31 -7.89 13.50
C GLU A 135 4.65 -7.73 12.13
N LYS A 136 3.69 -8.62 11.82
CA LYS A 136 2.96 -8.58 10.55
C LYS A 136 2.21 -7.26 10.38
N ALA A 137 1.49 -6.80 11.41
CA ALA A 137 0.75 -5.54 11.36
C ALA A 137 1.68 -4.35 11.10
N LEU A 138 2.82 -4.30 11.77
CA LEU A 138 3.80 -3.23 11.62
C LEU A 138 4.45 -3.23 10.23
N VAL A 139 4.91 -4.38 9.75
CA VAL A 139 5.51 -4.52 8.42
C VAL A 139 4.50 -4.16 7.34
N SER A 140 3.27 -4.69 7.40
CA SER A 140 2.23 -4.35 6.44
C SER A 140 1.85 -2.87 6.46
N ALA A 141 1.88 -2.22 7.63
CA ALA A 141 1.65 -0.78 7.72
C ALA A 141 2.78 0.01 7.03
N PHE A 142 4.04 -0.39 7.21
CA PHE A 142 5.18 0.23 6.51
C PHE A 142 5.11 0.01 5.00
N GLU A 143 4.89 -1.22 4.55
CA GLU A 143 4.76 -1.57 3.14
C GLU A 143 3.63 -0.77 2.49
N GLY A 144 2.46 -0.73 3.14
CA GLY A 144 1.31 0.05 2.69
C GLY A 144 1.55 1.55 2.66
N TYR A 145 2.47 2.09 3.47
CA TYR A 145 2.82 3.51 3.42
C TYR A 145 3.74 3.87 2.26
N THR A 146 4.40 2.89 1.64
CA THR A 146 5.28 3.11 0.45
C THR A 146 4.55 3.80 -0.70
N VAL A 147 3.23 3.64 -0.81
CA VAL A 147 2.43 4.35 -1.83
C VAL A 147 2.38 5.87 -1.62
N PHE A 148 2.66 6.33 -0.40
CA PHE A 148 2.70 7.74 -0.03
C PHE A 148 4.14 8.29 0.03
N SER A 149 5.16 7.47 -0.25
CA SER A 149 6.52 7.97 -0.31
C SER A 149 6.80 8.70 -1.60
N GLU A 150 7.27 9.94 -1.49
CA GLU A 150 7.63 10.71 -2.68
C GLU A 150 8.95 10.18 -3.24
N PRO A 151 9.17 10.27 -4.56
CA PRO A 151 10.41 9.81 -5.18
C PRO A 151 11.68 10.39 -4.55
N SER A 152 11.60 11.60 -3.98
CA SER A 152 12.71 12.30 -3.33
C SER A 152 13.20 11.64 -2.04
N TRP A 153 12.38 10.79 -1.40
CA TRP A 153 12.72 10.11 -0.14
C TRP A 153 12.29 8.63 -0.08
N GLN A 154 11.83 8.07 -1.20
CA GLN A 154 11.38 6.69 -1.30
C GLN A 154 12.48 5.68 -0.96
N ASP A 155 13.72 5.91 -1.40
CA ASP A 155 14.85 5.02 -1.08
C ASP A 155 15.18 5.04 0.42
N ASP A 156 15.13 6.22 1.05
CA ASP A 156 15.32 6.35 2.50
C ASP A 156 14.22 5.63 3.28
N TRP A 157 12.98 5.64 2.77
CA TRP A 157 11.85 4.88 3.33
C TRP A 157 12.07 3.37 3.24
N LEU A 158 12.44 2.86 2.06
CA LEU A 158 12.69 1.42 1.86
C LEU A 158 13.86 0.94 2.70
N ALA A 159 14.92 1.74 2.83
CA ALA A 159 16.04 1.42 3.73
C ALA A 159 15.59 1.33 5.19
N CYS A 160 14.69 2.21 5.65
CA CYS A 160 14.11 2.09 7.00
C CYS A 160 13.31 0.80 7.18
N LEU A 161 12.52 0.39 6.17
CA LEU A 161 11.77 -0.85 6.20
C LEU A 161 12.69 -2.08 6.30
N THR A 162 13.79 -2.11 5.54
CA THR A 162 14.76 -3.21 5.63
C THR A 162 15.34 -3.34 7.04
N ILE A 163 15.80 -2.23 7.63
CA ILE A 163 16.40 -2.22 8.98
C ILE A 163 15.36 -2.60 10.04
N LEU A 164 14.11 -2.19 9.87
CA LEU A 164 13.01 -2.62 10.70
C LEU A 164 12.83 -4.14 10.65
N GLN A 165 12.82 -4.74 9.46
CA GLN A 165 12.70 -6.19 9.29
C GLN A 165 13.88 -6.93 9.93
N GLU A 166 15.08 -6.37 9.85
CA GLU A 166 16.27 -6.91 10.53
C GLU A 166 16.14 -6.84 12.05
N ALA A 167 15.65 -5.74 12.62
CA ALA A 167 15.39 -5.62 14.06
C ALA A 167 14.44 -6.73 14.55
N LEU A 168 13.33 -6.95 13.83
CA LEU A 168 12.37 -8.00 14.14
C LEU A 168 12.99 -9.40 13.97
N ALA A 169 13.81 -9.61 12.94
CA ALA A 169 14.49 -10.89 12.72
C ALA A 169 15.47 -11.22 13.86
N TRP A 170 16.21 -10.24 14.39
CA TRP A 170 17.07 -10.42 15.56
C TRP A 170 16.25 -10.69 16.83
N ALA A 171 15.14 -9.99 17.02
CA ALA A 171 14.23 -10.24 18.15
C ALA A 171 13.68 -11.68 18.13
N ARG A 172 13.26 -12.20 16.97
CA ARG A 172 12.82 -13.60 16.83
C ARG A 172 13.90 -14.62 17.12
N LYS A 173 15.17 -14.30 16.84
CA LYS A 173 16.32 -15.15 17.18
C LYS A 173 16.69 -15.09 18.66
N GLY A 174 16.05 -14.22 19.45
CA GLY A 174 16.35 -13.99 20.86
C GLY A 174 17.53 -13.04 21.11
N ASP A 175 18.11 -12.45 20.07
CA ASP A 175 19.21 -11.48 20.19
C ASP A 175 18.65 -10.07 20.40
N MET A 176 18.22 -9.79 21.64
CA MET A 176 17.64 -8.51 22.02
C MET A 176 18.63 -7.34 21.93
N PRO A 177 19.92 -7.45 22.32
CA PRO A 177 20.87 -6.37 22.13
C PRO A 177 20.96 -5.90 20.68
N LYS A 178 21.04 -6.86 19.74
CA LYS A 178 21.08 -6.53 18.32
C LYS A 178 19.75 -6.02 17.79
N ALA A 179 18.62 -6.56 18.26
CA ALA A 179 17.30 -6.02 17.92
C ALA A 179 17.16 -4.53 18.33
N LEU A 180 17.65 -4.17 19.52
CA LEU A 180 17.64 -2.81 20.04
C LEU A 180 18.56 -1.87 19.25
N GLU A 181 19.74 -2.35 18.83
CA GLU A 181 20.66 -1.61 17.96
C GLU A 181 19.97 -1.20 16.64
N TYR A 182 19.34 -2.17 15.97
CA TYR A 182 18.63 -1.91 14.72
C TYR A 182 17.38 -1.04 14.93
N ALA A 183 16.66 -1.21 16.05
CA ALA A 183 15.55 -0.33 16.40
C ALA A 183 15.99 1.13 16.62
N ALA A 184 17.14 1.34 17.26
CA ALA A 184 17.72 2.68 17.39
C ALA A 184 18.09 3.29 16.02
N GLU A 185 18.60 2.47 15.10
CA GLU A 185 18.90 2.91 13.74
C GLU A 185 17.63 3.31 12.95
N VAL A 186 16.54 2.56 13.08
CA VAL A 186 15.22 2.94 12.50
C VAL A 186 14.79 4.31 13.03
N ASN A 187 14.91 4.55 14.34
CA ASN A 187 14.57 5.84 14.95
C ASN A 187 15.44 6.98 14.40
N ARG A 188 16.76 6.78 14.34
CA ARG A 188 17.71 7.77 13.83
C ARG A 188 17.41 8.15 12.37
N ARG A 189 17.14 7.15 11.52
CA ARG A 189 16.82 7.39 10.10
C ARG A 189 15.47 8.06 9.92
N THR A 190 14.46 7.65 10.69
CA THR A 190 13.14 8.28 10.67
C THR A 190 13.23 9.77 11.03
N GLN A 191 14.03 10.11 12.06
CA GLN A 191 14.27 11.50 12.44
C GLN A 191 15.01 12.28 11.36
N THR A 192 16.05 11.68 10.76
CA THR A 192 16.84 12.28 9.68
C THR A 192 15.97 12.56 8.45
N CYS A 193 15.16 11.58 8.03
CA CYS A 193 14.21 11.71 6.92
C CYS A 193 13.18 12.81 7.24
N HIS A 194 12.61 12.82 8.45
CA HIS A 194 11.68 13.88 8.85
C HIS A 194 12.31 15.27 8.83
N GLN A 195 13.59 15.43 9.19
CA GLN A 195 14.28 16.72 9.14
C GLN A 195 14.56 17.18 7.70
N LYS A 196 14.93 16.26 6.81
CA LYS A 196 15.25 16.57 5.40
C LYS A 196 14.02 16.94 4.56
N HIS A 197 12.87 16.35 4.88
CA HIS A 197 11.65 16.42 4.06
C HIS A 197 10.44 17.01 4.80
N LYS A 198 10.69 17.85 5.82
CA LYS A 198 9.66 18.60 6.54
C LYS A 198 9.22 19.82 5.75
#